data_AF-A0A952PAF2-F1
#
_entry.id   AF-A0A952PAF2-F1
#
_cell.length_a   1.000
_cell.length_b   1.000
_cell.length_c   1.000
_cell.angle_alpha   90.00
_cell.angle_beta   90.00
_cell.angle_gamma   90.00
#
_symmetry.space_group_name_H-M   'P 1'
#
loop_
_entity.id
_entity.type
_entity.pdbx_description
1 polymer ?
#
loop_
_entity_poly.entity_id
_entity_poly.type
_entity_poly.pdbx_seq_one_letter_code
_entity_poly.pdbx_strand_id
1 'polypeptide(L)' 'MSVLIAENVVENYFKIINNWDFESKNSLILKLNNSLNKKSHFSPEFSKLFGGWNDNRNAEDIIIEIESSRVNQKELEVM' A
#
# COMPACT_ATOMS: atom_id res chain seq x y z
N MET A 1 -15.19 -3.19 1.08
CA MET A 1 -15.90 -3.32 2.38
C MET A 1 -16.59 -1.99 2.64
N SER A 2 -17.91 -1.88 2.42
CA SER A 2 -18.65 -0.64 2.71
C SER A 2 -19.01 -0.64 4.19
N VAL A 3 -18.36 0.21 4.98
CA VAL A 3 -18.78 0.42 6.37
C VAL A 3 -20.11 1.16 6.32
N LEU A 4 -21.19 0.50 6.73
CA LEU A 4 -22.43 1.18 7.06
C LEU A 4 -22.18 1.95 8.36
N ILE A 5 -21.80 3.21 8.24
CA ILE A 5 -21.64 4.10 9.39
C ILE A 5 -23.05 4.33 9.92
N ALA A 6 -23.32 3.91 11.15
CA ALA A 6 -24.60 4.18 11.79
C ALA A 6 -24.80 5.70 11.89
N GLU A 7 -25.99 6.19 11.52
CA GLU A 7 -26.29 7.63 11.41
C GLU A 7 -25.98 8.38 12.71
N ASN A 8 -26.19 7.73 13.85
CA ASN A 8 -25.88 8.26 15.18
C ASN A 8 -24.40 8.59 15.38
N VAL A 9 -23.50 7.86 14.72
CA VAL A 9 -22.06 8.11 14.79
C VAL A 9 -21.70 9.37 14.03
N VAL A 10 -22.25 9.55 12.82
CA VAL A 10 -22.00 10.74 12.00
C VAL A 10 -22.51 12.00 12.71
N GLU A 11 -23.71 11.96 13.28
CA GLU A 11 -24.25 13.08 14.05
C GLU A 11 -23.40 13.43 15.28
N ASN A 12 -22.88 12.42 15.98
CA ASN A 12 -22.02 12.67 17.14
C ASN A 12 -20.70 13.35 16.75
N TYR A 13 -20.07 12.93 15.65
CA TYR A 13 -18.90 13.64 15.13
C TYR A 13 -19.23 15.05 14.65
N PHE A 14 -20.40 15.24 14.02
CA PHE A 14 -20.85 16.56 13.59
C PHE A 14 -21.04 17.50 14.78
N LYS A 15 -21.62 17.04 15.90
CA LYS A 15 -21.76 17.84 17.13
C LYS A 15 -20.40 18.34 17.65
N ILE A 16 -19.37 17.49 17.59
CA ILE A 16 -18.01 17.87 18.00
C ILE A 16 -17.45 18.97 17.09
N ILE A 17 -17.56 18.77 15.76
CA ILE A 17 -17.04 19.71 14.76
C ILE A 17 -17.83 21.03 14.75
N ASN A 18 -19.12 20.99 15.09
CA ASN A 18 -19.98 22.16 15.05
C ASN A 18 -19.50 23.28 15.99
N ASN A 19 -18.87 22.92 17.12
CA ASN A 19 -18.38 23.88 18.10
C ASN A 19 -16.95 24.39 17.81
N TRP A 20 -16.36 24.01 16.67
CA TRP A 20 -15.02 24.46 16.29
C TRP A 20 -15.03 25.92 15.81
N ASP A 21 -13.89 26.58 15.99
CA ASP A 21 -13.62 27.88 15.41
C ASP A 21 -13.55 27.82 13.88
N PHE A 22 -13.60 28.99 13.25
CA PHE A 22 -13.63 29.13 11.80
C PHE A 22 -12.38 28.52 11.13
N GLU A 23 -11.19 28.72 11.69
CA GLU A 23 -9.93 28.20 11.13
C GLU A 23 -9.89 26.67 11.17
N SER A 24 -10.29 26.09 12.29
CA SER A 24 -10.38 24.64 12.46
C SER A 24 -11.35 24.00 11.45
N LYS A 25 -12.52 24.63 11.20
CA LYS A 25 -13.48 24.17 10.19
C LYS A 25 -12.93 24.28 8.77
N ASN A 26 -12.29 25.39 8.43
CA ASN A 26 -11.64 25.57 7.13
C ASN A 26 -10.52 24.55 6.91
N SER A 27 -9.70 24.27 7.93
CA SER A 27 -8.64 23.26 7.87
C SER A 27 -9.21 21.87 7.58
N LEU A 28 -10.33 21.51 8.22
CA LEU A 28 -11.01 20.24 7.97
C LEU A 28 -11.52 20.13 6.53
N ILE A 29 -12.17 21.16 6.02
CA ILE A 29 -12.68 21.21 4.64
C ILE A 29 -11.52 21.04 3.64
N LEU A 30 -10.41 21.75 3.85
CA LEU A 30 -9.20 21.61 3.04
C LEU A 30 -8.65 20.19 3.06
N LYS A 31 -8.54 19.55 4.23
CA LYS A 31 -8.08 18.17 4.35
C LYS A 31 -9.02 17.17 3.66
N LEU A 32 -10.33 17.35 3.79
CA LEU A 32 -11.33 16.52 3.12
C LEU A 32 -11.24 16.66 1.60
N ASN A 33 -11.17 17.89 1.08
CA ASN A 33 -10.98 18.15 -0.34
C ASN A 33 -9.67 17.54 -0.86
N ASN A 34 -8.58 17.66 -0.11
CA ASN A 34 -7.30 17.03 -0.46
C ASN A 34 -7.37 15.50 -0.42
N SER A 35 -8.17 14.92 0.48
CA SER A 35 -8.40 13.47 0.56
C SER A 35 -9.21 12.96 -0.63
N LEU A 36 -10.19 13.73 -1.09
CA LEU A 36 -11.00 13.39 -2.28
C LEU A 36 -10.19 13.55 -3.58
N ASN A 37 -9.30 14.55 -3.63
CA ASN A 37 -8.48 14.86 -4.80
C ASN A 37 -7.15 14.07 -4.87
N LYS A 38 -6.80 13.31 -3.83
CA LYS A 38 -5.66 12.39 -3.87
C LYS A 38 -5.97 11.26 -4.85
N LYS A 39 -5.67 11.48 -6.14
CA LYS A 39 -5.35 10.38 -7.06
C LYS A 39 -4.30 9.53 -6.36
N SER A 40 -4.53 8.23 -6.26
CA SER A 40 -3.65 7.26 -5.63
C SER A 40 -2.29 7.22 -6.35
N HIS A 41 -1.41 8.17 -6.07
CA HIS A 41 -0.01 8.12 -6.49
C HIS A 41 0.84 7.23 -5.57
N PHE A 42 0.21 6.57 -4.59
CA PHE A 42 0.88 5.58 -3.76
C PHE A 42 0.87 4.22 -4.48
N SER A 43 1.66 4.11 -5.54
CA SER A 43 2.31 2.85 -5.89
C SER A 43 3.62 2.84 -5.12
N PRO A 44 3.66 2.33 -3.87
CA PRO A 44 4.93 2.19 -3.19
C PRO A 44 5.81 1.34 -4.11
N GLU A 45 6.94 1.88 -4.50
CA GLU A 45 7.97 1.13 -5.21
C GLU A 45 8.22 -0.13 -4.38
N PHE A 46 8.07 -1.31 -4.97
CA PHE A 46 8.06 -2.59 -4.24
C PHE A 46 9.32 -2.77 -3.37
N SER A 47 10.43 -2.16 -3.79
CA SER A 47 11.70 -2.06 -3.07
C SER A 47 11.64 -1.31 -1.74
N LYS A 48 10.67 -0.41 -1.55
CA LYS A 48 10.48 0.42 -0.34
C LYS A 48 9.51 -0.19 0.66
N LEU A 49 8.90 -1.33 0.32
CA LEU A 49 8.05 -2.07 1.26
C LEU A 49 8.93 -2.76 2.31
N PHE A 50 8.43 -2.84 3.54
CA PHE A 50 9.11 -3.55 4.62
C PHE A 50 9.27 -5.03 4.24
N GLY A 51 10.51 -5.55 4.25
CA GLY A 51 10.81 -6.88 3.73
C GLY A 51 11.02 -6.95 2.21
N GLY A 52 11.15 -5.79 1.54
CA GLY A 52 11.56 -5.73 0.15
C GLY A 52 12.89 -6.43 -0.07
N TRP A 53 12.93 -7.37 -1.01
CA TRP A 53 14.13 -8.09 -1.37
C TRP A 53 15.11 -7.15 -2.09
N ASN A 54 16.27 -6.90 -1.49
CA ASN A 54 17.35 -6.13 -2.08
C ASN A 54 18.57 -7.03 -2.23
N ASP A 55 18.93 -7.34 -3.47
CA ASP A 55 20.04 -8.22 -3.81
C ASP A 55 20.88 -7.57 -4.91
N ASN A 56 22.20 -7.67 -4.77
CA ASN A 56 23.16 -7.12 -5.72
C ASN A 56 23.42 -8.07 -6.90
N ARG A 57 22.95 -9.32 -6.79
CA ARG A 57 23.08 -10.33 -7.84
C ARG A 57 22.14 -10.05 -8.99
N ASN A 58 22.59 -10.39 -10.19
CA ASN A 58 21.74 -10.30 -11.35
C ASN A 58 20.71 -11.44 -11.34
N ALA A 59 19.60 -11.26 -12.05
CA ALA A 59 18.51 -12.24 -12.10
C ALA A 59 19.01 -13.62 -12.58
N GLU A 60 19.92 -13.63 -13.56
CA GLU A 60 20.51 -14.86 -14.10
C GLU A 60 21.29 -15.65 -13.06
N ASP A 61 22.06 -14.98 -12.18
CA ASP A 61 22.84 -15.63 -11.13
C ASP A 61 21.91 -16.33 -10.12
N ILE A 62 20.80 -15.67 -9.78
CA ILE A 62 19.79 -16.20 -8.87
C ILE A 62 19.10 -17.43 -9.49
N ILE A 63 18.78 -17.37 -10.79
CA ILE A 63 18.18 -18.49 -11.51
C ILE A 63 19.12 -19.70 -11.50
N ILE A 64 20.40 -19.51 -11.80
CA ILE A 64 21.40 -20.58 -11.83
C ILE A 64 21.58 -21.22 -10.45
N GLU A 65 21.62 -20.41 -9.38
CA GLU A 65 21.67 -20.93 -8.00
C GLU A 65 20.43 -21.78 -7.67
N ILE A 66 19.24 -21.28 -8.00
CA ILE A 66 17.99 -22.00 -7.75
C ILE A 66 17.96 -23.31 -8.54
N GLU A 67 18.36 -23.31 -9.81
CA GLU A 67 18.41 -24.51 -10.63
C GLU A 67 19.42 -25.53 -10.12
N SER A 68 20.63 -25.08 -9.76
CA SER A 68 21.69 -25.97 -9.24
C SER A 68 21.37 -26.55 -7.86
N SER A 69 20.59 -25.84 -7.03
CA SER A 69 20.12 -26.34 -5.73
C SER A 69 19.06 -27.44 -5.81
N ARG A 70 18.46 -27.69 -6.99
CA ARG A 70 17.43 -28.72 -7.14
C ARG A 70 18.03 -30.11 -7.00
N VAL A 71 17.49 -30.90 -6.08
CA VAL A 71 17.87 -32.31 -5.85
C VAL A 71 17.56 -33.20 -7.07
N ASN A 72 16.59 -32.81 -7.89
CA ASN A 72 16.17 -33.53 -9.09
C ASN A 72 16.61 -32.74 -10.33
N GLN A 73 17.90 -32.83 -10.65
CA GLN A 73 18.42 -32.34 -11.93
C GLN A 73 17.87 -33.28 -13.00
N LYS A 74 16.90 -32.79 -13.78
CA LYS A 74 16.40 -33.53 -14.94
C LYS A 74 17.62 -33.70 -15.87
N GLU A 75 18.19 -34.91 -15.92
CA GLU A 75 19.11 -35.26 -17.00
C GLU A 75 18.31 -35.05 -18.28
N LEU A 76 18.60 -33.96 -18.99
CA LEU A 76 18.18 -33.83 -20.36
C LEU A 76 18.92 -34.94 -21.10
N GLU A 77 18.20 -36.04 -21.39
CA GLU A 77 18.66 -37.03 -22.36
C GLU A 77 18.95 -36.27 -23.66
N VAL A 78 20.23 -36.00 -23.90
CA VAL A 78 20.72 -35.52 -25.18
C VAL A 78 20.57 -36.71 -26.13
N MET A 79 19.54 -36.66 -26.98
CA MET A 79 19.46 -37.46 -28.20
C MET A 79 20.44 -36.94 -29.25
#